data_AF-A0A8K0Q0U1-F1
#
_entry.id   AF-A0A8K0Q0U1-F1
#
_cell.length_a   1.000
_cell.length_b   1.000
_cell.length_c   1.000
_cell.angle_alpha   90.00
_cell.angle_beta   90.00
_cell.angle_gamma   90.00
#
_symmetry.space_group_name_H-M   'P 1'
#
loop_
_entity.id
_entity.type
_entity.pdbx_description
1 polymer ?
#
loop_
_entity_poly.entity_id
_entity_poly.type
_entity_poly.pdbx_seq_one_letter_code
_entity_poly.pdbx_strand_id
1 'polypeptide(L)'
;MSRDASQLTSLPPEILGQIVSLLPKFSASSLRRTSRDLVSIATPAVFRSIRLQATGDDPERFMQIAESEKLRGFVREVTCDPWIGSHFRYRSGWHYEIPSSFFDALAFLSCFRQLNALHLRFPPECGDDSFPEESSDFRYRILHTVFNSLAGSWSRESQQKVDAGLNMEEVYKYEMKKYPVGISQGPIVLKCITISNLEARLESRLVGSDASKTILGSERLTDLRLLIARQTRGAYSEPMATGHDFFESIPYTWLSSPVAANLRVLSLHSHAPWGWYPKMDFRLVGCGMPNLRVLALRNFIFSHEWQIEWFGSRGLEELYLDTCAILAHALGVELDHGTSAVRQANGEEVIVSHEGYYANPSSGRPVETFVGTLRWHRLFSHWTDSMTNLRVFKMGSTRWDYPAPVDGSGYAGNPYTQMIWATRSHGVIWNDFRYFDCPSPEISGQDVFRFRTGMSESAEAGLEYAYYTENEWMDCDTYINGTEYEREMVEDDDSADFLEPRREGGGWEMDDGNRGRDEAALDIFRSSVEVRWKEVSREN
;
A
#
# COMPACT_ATOMS: atom_id res chain seq x y z
N MET A 1 14.47 58.90 13.00
CA MET A 1 13.56 58.09 12.17
C MET A 1 13.73 56.63 12.59
N SER A 2 12.81 56.12 13.40
CA SER A 2 12.76 54.73 13.86
C SER A 2 12.44 53.84 12.65
N ARG A 3 13.30 52.87 12.34
CA ARG A 3 12.97 51.79 11.40
C ARG A 3 12.30 50.70 12.21
N ASP A 4 10.97 50.67 12.18
CA ASP A 4 10.16 49.54 12.63
C ASP A 4 10.47 48.34 11.72
N ALA A 5 11.50 47.58 12.09
CA ALA A 5 11.65 46.22 11.59
C ALA A 5 10.54 45.41 12.24
N SER A 6 9.53 45.04 11.45
CA SER A 6 8.48 44.10 11.84
C SER A 6 9.12 42.82 12.38
N GLN A 7 9.20 42.70 13.72
CA GLN A 7 9.80 41.54 14.35
C GLN A 7 8.87 40.35 14.12
N LEU A 8 9.41 39.20 13.70
CA LEU A 8 8.63 37.98 13.50
C LEU A 8 7.77 37.63 14.74
N THR A 9 8.27 37.94 15.94
CA THR A 9 7.58 37.77 17.22
C THR A 9 6.39 38.71 17.46
N SER A 10 6.17 39.71 16.61
CA SER A 10 4.99 40.57 16.67
C SER A 10 3.76 39.94 16.02
N LEU A 11 3.90 38.82 15.31
CA LEU A 11 2.79 38.07 14.75
C LEU A 11 2.05 37.29 15.84
N PRO A 12 0.72 37.09 15.71
CA PRO A 12 -0.03 36.23 16.62
C PRO A 12 0.54 34.79 16.64
N PRO A 13 0.53 34.11 17.81
CA PRO A 13 1.06 32.75 17.95
C PRO A 13 0.44 31.74 16.97
N GLU A 14 -0.81 31.93 16.59
CA GLU A 14 -1.53 31.07 15.64
C GLU A 14 -0.92 31.17 14.23
N ILE A 15 -0.59 32.39 13.79
CA ILE A 15 0.04 32.65 12.50
C ILE A 15 1.47 32.11 12.50
N LEU A 16 2.21 32.33 13.58
CA LEU A 16 3.54 31.75 13.75
C LEU A 16 3.49 30.21 13.77
N GLY A 17 2.48 29.63 14.41
CA GLY A 17 2.25 28.19 14.40
C GLY A 17 2.01 27.65 12.98
N GLN A 18 1.21 28.36 12.18
CA GLN A 18 0.99 28.00 10.77
C GLN A 18 2.27 28.10 9.95
N ILE A 19 3.03 29.19 10.06
CA ILE A 19 4.32 29.36 9.38
C ILE A 19 5.26 28.21 9.74
N VAL A 20 5.39 27.90 11.04
CA VAL A 20 6.26 26.82 11.50
C VAL A 20 5.79 25.45 11.03
N SER A 21 4.47 25.23 10.89
CA SER A 21 3.93 23.98 10.38
C SER A 21 4.28 23.70 8.91
N LEU A 22 4.64 24.74 8.15
CA LEU A 22 5.11 24.64 6.76
C LEU A 22 6.63 24.46 6.66
N LEU A 23 7.37 24.61 7.76
CA LEU A 23 8.83 24.46 7.75
C LEU A 23 9.23 22.98 7.78
N PRO A 24 10.30 22.61 7.05
CA PRO A 24 10.94 21.30 7.23
C PRO A 24 11.34 21.09 8.70
N LYS A 25 11.27 19.84 9.17
CA LYS A 25 11.50 19.49 10.57
C LYS A 25 12.85 19.99 11.10
N PHE A 26 13.90 19.97 10.28
CA PHE A 26 15.22 20.50 10.64
C PHE A 26 15.20 22.02 10.89
N SER A 27 14.50 22.76 10.03
CA SER A 27 14.33 24.21 10.15
C SER A 27 13.51 24.56 11.39
N ALA A 28 12.40 23.86 11.66
CA ALA A 28 11.61 24.03 12.88
C ALA A 28 12.43 23.69 14.14
N SER A 29 13.27 22.66 14.09
CA SER A 29 14.15 22.27 15.20
C SER A 29 15.21 23.34 15.50
N SER A 30 15.74 23.97 14.45
CA SER A 30 16.67 25.09 14.58
C SER A 30 15.98 26.33 15.12
N LEU A 31 14.76 26.63 14.63
CA LEU A 31 13.94 27.76 15.08
C LEU A 31 13.59 27.65 16.56
N ARG A 32 13.31 26.44 17.05
CA ARG A 32 13.09 26.17 18.48
C ARG A 32 14.29 26.59 19.34
N ARG A 33 15.49 26.77 18.79
CA ARG A 33 16.70 27.12 19.55
C ARG A 33 17.03 28.61 19.51
N THR A 34 16.30 29.44 18.76
CA THR A 34 16.65 30.85 18.54
C THR A 34 16.10 31.79 19.61
N SER A 35 14.88 31.57 20.11
CA SER A 35 14.28 32.38 21.17
C SER A 35 13.32 31.57 22.05
N ARG A 36 13.05 32.04 23.28
CA ARG A 36 12.10 31.38 24.20
C ARG A 36 10.66 31.38 23.67
N ASP A 37 10.26 32.43 22.96
CA ASP A 37 8.92 32.52 22.37
C ASP A 37 8.76 31.55 21.19
N LEU A 38 9.82 31.37 20.40
CA LEU A 38 9.82 30.41 19.31
C LEU A 38 9.96 28.97 19.79
N VAL A 39 10.50 28.73 21.00
CA VAL A 39 10.48 27.40 21.63
C VAL A 39 9.05 26.91 21.80
N SER A 40 8.17 27.72 22.39
CA SER A 40 6.80 27.29 22.69
C SER A 40 5.97 27.03 21.43
N ILE A 41 6.26 27.76 20.34
CA ILE A 41 5.58 27.62 19.05
C ILE A 41 6.15 26.46 18.23
N ALA A 42 7.47 26.28 18.19
CA ALA A 42 8.11 25.27 17.35
C ALA A 42 8.15 23.88 17.98
N THR A 43 8.12 23.77 19.32
CA THR A 43 8.15 22.46 20.01
C THR A 43 7.00 21.55 19.57
N PRO A 44 5.72 21.99 19.55
CA PRO A 44 4.61 21.17 19.07
C PRO A 44 4.80 20.71 17.62
N ALA A 45 5.28 21.58 16.73
CA ALA A 45 5.49 21.24 15.32
C ALA A 45 6.61 20.20 15.14
N VAL A 46 7.71 20.34 15.86
CA VAL A 46 8.87 19.41 15.78
C VAL A 46 8.50 18.01 16.27
N PHE A 47 7.70 17.90 17.32
CA PHE A 47 7.31 16.61 17.90
C PHE A 47 5.98 16.06 17.40
N ARG A 48 5.30 16.77 16.48
CA ARG A 48 4.03 16.32 15.90
C ARG A 48 4.15 14.96 15.22
N SER A 49 5.22 14.77 14.45
CA SER A 49 5.53 13.53 13.75
C SER A 49 6.89 13.02 14.18
N ILE A 50 6.95 11.81 14.74
CA ILE A 50 8.18 11.17 15.19
C ILE A 50 8.38 9.82 14.48
N ARG A 51 9.63 9.38 14.44
CA ARG A 51 10.00 8.12 13.81
C ARG A 51 10.73 7.26 14.84
N LEU A 52 10.36 5.99 14.87
CA LEU A 52 11.07 4.94 15.57
C LEU A 52 11.79 4.11 14.50
N GLN A 53 13.09 4.33 14.33
CA GLN A 53 13.95 3.50 13.49
C GLN A 53 14.76 2.54 14.36
N ALA A 54 15.08 1.37 13.82
CA ALA A 54 15.97 0.42 14.47
C ALA A 54 17.46 0.79 14.40
N THR A 55 17.79 1.97 13.87
CA THR A 55 19.15 2.50 13.73
C THR A 55 19.55 3.46 14.84
N GLY A 56 20.81 3.37 15.29
CA GLY A 56 21.43 4.39 16.14
C GLY A 56 20.68 4.59 17.45
N ASP A 57 20.60 5.85 17.92
CA ASP A 57 19.96 6.21 19.20
C ASP A 57 18.45 6.51 19.08
N ASP A 58 17.83 6.21 17.93
CA ASP A 58 16.43 6.56 17.70
C ASP A 58 15.46 5.88 18.69
N PRO A 59 15.63 4.58 19.03
CA PRO A 59 14.77 3.95 20.03
C PRO A 59 14.88 4.60 21.42
N GLU A 60 16.09 4.97 21.85
CA GLU A 60 16.30 5.66 23.13
C GLU A 60 15.65 7.03 23.14
N ARG A 61 15.78 7.81 22.06
CA ARG A 61 15.13 9.12 21.93
C ARG A 61 13.60 8.98 21.91
N PHE A 62 13.09 7.96 21.24
CA PHE A 62 11.66 7.66 21.20
C PHE A 62 11.11 7.37 22.61
N MET A 63 11.80 6.52 23.38
CA MET A 63 11.45 6.24 24.78
C MET A 63 11.51 7.51 25.65
N GLN A 64 12.55 8.35 25.51
CA GLN A 64 12.65 9.62 26.25
C GLN A 64 11.49 10.58 25.93
N ILE A 65 11.04 10.64 24.67
CA ILE A 65 9.88 11.45 24.27
C ILE A 65 8.60 10.88 24.90
N ALA A 66 8.45 9.55 24.89
CA ALA A 66 7.29 8.86 25.46
C ALA A 66 7.17 9.05 26.99
N GLU A 67 8.31 9.05 27.69
CA GLU A 67 8.39 9.26 29.14
C GLU A 67 8.19 10.74 29.52
N SER A 68 8.51 11.67 28.61
CA SER A 68 8.37 13.10 28.86
C SER A 68 6.91 13.54 28.78
N GLU A 69 6.30 13.87 29.92
CA GLU A 69 4.93 14.40 29.98
C GLU A 69 4.72 15.65 29.12
N LYS A 70 5.78 16.47 28.98
CA LYS A 70 5.76 17.70 28.19
C LYS A 70 5.76 17.44 26.69
N LEU A 71 6.35 16.32 26.24
CA LEU A 71 6.56 16.06 24.80
C LEU A 71 5.57 15.05 24.24
N ARG A 72 5.23 13.99 24.99
CA ARG A 72 4.31 12.94 24.53
C ARG A 72 2.94 13.47 24.11
N GLY A 73 2.52 14.60 24.70
CA GLY A 73 1.27 15.28 24.37
C GLY A 73 1.27 15.95 22.99
N PHE A 74 2.42 16.21 22.36
CA PHE A 74 2.49 16.81 21.04
C PHE A 74 2.47 15.79 19.90
N VAL A 75 2.77 14.53 20.20
CA VAL A 75 2.84 13.47 19.19
C VAL A 75 1.45 13.21 18.62
N ARG A 76 1.34 13.29 17.30
CA ARG A 76 0.15 12.97 16.51
C ARG A 76 0.41 11.82 15.58
N GLU A 77 1.65 11.66 15.14
CA GLU A 77 1.99 10.68 14.13
C GLU A 77 3.27 9.95 14.48
N VAL A 78 3.25 8.63 14.29
CA VAL A 78 4.41 7.77 14.50
C VAL A 78 4.64 6.92 13.26
N THR A 79 5.89 6.88 12.81
CA THR A 79 6.36 5.91 11.83
C THR A 79 7.32 4.92 12.50
N CYS A 80 7.01 3.62 12.45
CA CYS A 80 7.89 2.55 12.94
C CYS A 80 8.55 1.84 11.75
N ASP A 81 9.86 1.67 11.83
CA ASP A 81 10.71 1.23 10.75
C ASP A 81 11.81 0.30 11.30
N PRO A 82 11.72 -1.02 11.09
CA PRO A 82 12.66 -1.99 11.62
C PRO A 82 14.01 -1.99 10.90
N TRP A 83 14.19 -1.12 9.89
CA TRP A 83 15.44 -0.98 9.17
C TRP A 83 16.61 -0.67 10.12
N ILE A 84 17.62 -1.54 10.11
CA ILE A 84 18.80 -1.46 10.97
C ILE A 84 19.94 -0.62 10.37
N GLY A 85 19.77 -0.03 9.19
CA GLY A 85 20.71 0.95 8.64
C GLY A 85 21.56 0.44 7.48
N SER A 86 22.30 1.36 6.85
CA SER A 86 23.03 1.10 5.60
C SER A 86 24.30 0.28 5.76
N HIS A 87 24.73 0.03 6.99
CA HIS A 87 25.84 -0.89 7.28
C HIS A 87 25.42 -2.35 7.10
N PHE A 88 24.11 -2.61 7.00
CA PHE A 88 23.56 -3.91 6.70
C PHE A 88 22.98 -3.95 5.28
N ARG A 89 23.18 -5.08 4.58
CA ARG A 89 22.52 -5.36 3.30
C ARG A 89 21.65 -6.60 3.47
N TYR A 90 20.35 -6.48 3.17
CA TYR A 90 19.46 -7.64 3.14
C TYR A 90 19.96 -8.70 2.14
N ARG A 91 19.78 -9.98 2.47
CA ARG A 91 20.15 -11.14 1.63
C ARG A 91 21.63 -11.23 1.28
N SER A 92 22.49 -10.55 2.04
CA SER A 92 23.92 -10.56 1.78
C SER A 92 24.66 -11.67 2.54
N GLY A 93 23.97 -12.40 3.43
CA GLY A 93 24.55 -13.46 4.26
C GLY A 93 25.40 -12.95 5.42
N TRP A 94 25.34 -11.64 5.71
CA TRP A 94 26.05 -11.01 6.81
C TRP A 94 25.19 -11.02 8.08
N HIS A 95 25.84 -10.86 9.24
CA HIS A 95 25.18 -10.88 10.55
C HIS A 95 24.13 -9.77 10.67
N TYR A 96 22.84 -10.14 10.56
CA TYR A 96 21.73 -9.26 10.92
C TYR A 96 21.71 -9.10 12.44
N GLU A 97 21.90 -7.87 12.92
CA GLU A 97 21.82 -7.58 14.35
C GLU A 97 20.36 -7.39 14.76
N ILE A 98 19.88 -8.14 15.75
CA ILE A 98 18.53 -7.94 16.27
C ILE A 98 18.43 -6.52 16.84
N PRO A 99 17.45 -5.71 16.41
CA PRO A 99 17.28 -4.37 16.95
C PRO A 99 16.55 -4.44 18.30
N SER A 100 17.27 -4.85 19.33
CA SER A 100 16.74 -5.03 20.69
C SER A 100 16.09 -3.77 21.26
N SER A 101 16.77 -2.62 21.15
CA SER A 101 16.26 -1.33 21.64
C SER A 101 15.01 -0.88 20.88
N PHE A 102 14.87 -1.24 19.59
CA PHE A 102 13.67 -1.00 18.82
C PHE A 102 12.47 -1.78 19.37
N PHE A 103 12.65 -3.08 19.67
CA PHE A 103 11.60 -3.89 20.29
C PHE A 103 11.15 -3.32 21.64
N ASP A 104 12.11 -2.91 22.48
CA ASP A 104 11.83 -2.22 23.75
C ASP A 104 10.96 -0.97 23.54
N ALA A 105 11.29 -0.16 22.54
CA ALA A 105 10.61 1.10 22.25
C ALA A 105 9.18 0.92 21.70
N LEU A 106 8.84 -0.20 21.05
CA LEU A 106 7.49 -0.41 20.49
C LEU A 106 6.39 -0.32 21.55
N ALA A 107 6.62 -0.87 22.74
CA ALA A 107 5.63 -0.84 23.83
C ALA A 107 5.28 0.59 24.29
N PHE A 108 6.21 1.53 24.11
CA PHE A 108 6.02 2.95 24.45
C PHE A 108 5.07 3.68 23.51
N LEU A 109 4.59 3.05 22.43
CA LEU A 109 3.46 3.57 21.64
C LEU A 109 2.24 3.86 22.51
N SER A 110 2.03 3.05 23.55
CA SER A 110 0.97 3.24 24.54
C SER A 110 1.02 4.58 25.29
N CYS A 111 2.15 5.30 25.25
CA CYS A 111 2.32 6.60 25.89
C CYS A 111 1.71 7.77 25.09
N PHE A 112 1.50 7.61 23.79
CA PHE A 112 1.07 8.70 22.89
C PHE A 112 -0.44 8.76 22.73
N ARG A 113 -1.12 9.29 23.75
CA ARG A 113 -2.61 9.30 23.81
C ARG A 113 -3.30 10.20 22.77
N GLN A 114 -2.55 11.08 22.12
CA GLN A 114 -3.06 11.97 21.08
C GLN A 114 -2.62 11.53 19.68
N LEU A 115 -2.06 10.31 19.56
CA LEU A 115 -1.71 9.69 18.29
C LEU A 115 -2.95 9.52 17.42
N ASN A 116 -2.89 10.03 16.18
CA ASN A 116 -3.94 9.95 15.17
C ASN A 116 -3.53 9.13 13.94
N ALA A 117 -2.24 8.97 13.68
CA ALA A 117 -1.73 8.26 12.52
C ALA A 117 -0.56 7.35 12.91
N LEU A 118 -0.64 6.11 12.48
CA LEU A 118 0.44 5.12 12.62
C LEU A 118 0.85 4.62 11.24
N HIS A 119 2.16 4.59 11.01
CA HIS A 119 2.75 4.02 9.80
C HIS A 119 3.74 2.94 10.18
N LEU A 120 3.48 1.70 9.76
CA LEU A 120 4.40 0.59 9.87
C LEU A 120 5.05 0.35 8.52
N ARG A 121 6.37 0.26 8.49
CA ARG A 121 7.11 0.13 7.25
C ARG A 121 8.04 -1.06 7.29
N PHE A 122 7.65 -2.15 6.64
CA PHE A 122 8.55 -3.27 6.43
C PHE A 122 9.29 -3.10 5.10
N PRO A 123 10.53 -3.62 4.97
CA PRO A 123 11.17 -3.82 3.68
C PRO A 123 10.31 -4.72 2.77
N PRO A 124 10.42 -4.55 1.44
CA PRO A 124 9.66 -5.38 0.49
C PRO A 124 10.14 -6.84 0.49
N GLU A 125 11.40 -7.09 0.84
CA GLU A 125 11.94 -8.42 0.97
C GLU A 125 11.40 -9.10 2.24
N CYS A 126 10.50 -10.06 2.06
CA CYS A 126 10.12 -11.00 3.11
C CYS A 126 10.83 -12.34 2.87
N GLY A 127 11.44 -12.90 3.91
CA GLY A 127 12.35 -14.04 3.83
C GLY A 127 11.71 -15.35 3.39
N ASP A 128 12.41 -16.04 2.49
CA ASP A 128 12.42 -17.50 2.37
C ASP A 128 13.26 -18.07 3.54
N ASP A 129 13.10 -19.34 3.89
CA ASP A 129 13.81 -20.02 5.00
C ASP A 129 15.35 -19.94 4.87
N SER A 130 15.84 -19.57 3.67
CA SER A 130 17.25 -19.44 3.33
C SER A 130 17.95 -18.21 3.92
N PHE A 131 17.23 -17.16 4.32
CA PHE A 131 17.82 -15.96 4.93
C PHE A 131 17.03 -15.50 6.16
N PRO A 132 17.67 -15.37 7.32
CA PRO A 132 16.97 -15.16 8.59
C PRO A 132 16.33 -13.76 8.72
N GLU A 133 16.68 -12.79 7.87
CA GLU A 133 16.35 -11.36 8.06
C GLU A 133 14.84 -11.06 7.94
N GLU A 134 14.27 -10.39 8.95
CA GLU A 134 12.87 -9.97 9.00
C GLU A 134 11.84 -11.04 8.58
N SER A 135 11.99 -12.24 9.14
CA SER A 135 11.07 -13.37 8.97
C SER A 135 9.61 -13.04 9.30
N SER A 136 8.68 -13.91 8.91
CA SER A 136 7.26 -13.75 9.22
C SER A 136 7.02 -13.60 10.73
N ASP A 137 7.71 -14.39 11.55
CA ASP A 137 7.59 -14.28 13.01
C ASP A 137 8.17 -12.98 13.57
N PHE A 138 9.25 -12.46 12.97
CA PHE A 138 9.78 -11.15 13.32
C PHE A 138 8.74 -10.04 13.04
N ARG A 139 8.13 -10.04 11.85
CA ARG A 139 7.09 -9.08 11.47
C ARG A 139 5.84 -9.22 12.34
N TYR A 140 5.43 -10.45 12.62
CA TYR A 140 4.32 -10.75 13.54
C TYR A 140 4.58 -10.17 14.91
N ARG A 141 5.78 -10.34 15.47
CA ARG A 141 6.16 -9.82 16.79
C ARG A 141 5.98 -8.30 16.85
N ILE A 142 6.42 -7.58 15.81
CA ILE A 142 6.25 -6.12 15.71
C ILE A 142 4.77 -5.75 15.66
N LEU A 143 4.01 -6.31 14.73
CA LEU A 143 2.58 -6.04 14.58
C LEU A 143 1.82 -6.35 15.86
N HIS A 144 2.05 -7.51 16.46
CA HIS A 144 1.44 -7.92 17.72
C HIS A 144 1.73 -6.92 18.84
N THR A 145 2.99 -6.51 19.00
CA THR A 145 3.40 -5.54 20.03
C THR A 145 2.70 -4.21 19.81
N VAL A 146 2.71 -3.71 18.58
CA VAL A 146 2.09 -2.44 18.18
C VAL A 146 0.58 -2.45 18.45
N PHE A 147 -0.16 -3.42 17.92
CA PHE A 147 -1.61 -3.47 18.07
C PHE A 147 -2.03 -3.61 19.54
N ASN A 148 -1.34 -4.44 20.33
CA ASN A 148 -1.61 -4.56 21.76
C ASN A 148 -1.26 -3.27 22.54
N SER A 149 -0.18 -2.59 22.16
CA SER A 149 0.22 -1.31 22.80
C SER A 149 -0.83 -0.23 22.54
N LEU A 150 -1.33 -0.17 21.31
CA LEU A 150 -2.40 0.75 20.93
C LEU A 150 -3.72 0.38 21.61
N ALA A 151 -4.08 -0.90 21.67
CA ALA A 151 -5.32 -1.34 22.30
C ALA A 151 -5.31 -1.17 23.83
N GLY A 152 -4.14 -0.93 24.42
CA GLY A 152 -3.96 -0.83 25.87
C GLY A 152 -3.98 -2.20 26.58
N SER A 153 -3.91 -3.28 25.81
CA SER A 153 -3.87 -4.68 26.29
C SER A 153 -2.46 -5.25 26.41
N TRP A 154 -1.44 -4.49 26.01
CA TRP A 154 -0.05 -4.95 26.09
C TRP A 154 0.42 -5.14 27.53
N SER A 155 1.08 -6.27 27.77
CA SER A 155 1.80 -6.56 29.01
C SER A 155 3.08 -7.35 28.72
N ARG A 156 4.04 -7.28 29.65
CA ARG A 156 5.26 -8.08 29.55
C ARG A 156 4.96 -9.58 29.51
N GLU A 157 4.04 -10.04 30.36
CA GLU A 157 3.65 -11.45 30.44
C GLU A 157 2.99 -11.95 29.14
N SER A 158 2.10 -11.14 28.55
CA SER A 158 1.49 -11.49 27.26
C SER A 158 2.53 -11.53 26.14
N GLN A 159 3.48 -10.60 26.13
CA GLN A 159 4.54 -10.57 25.12
C GLN A 159 5.47 -11.78 25.25
N GLN A 160 5.87 -12.15 26.47
CA GLN A 160 6.70 -13.34 26.72
C GLN A 160 6.03 -14.64 26.26
N LYS A 161 4.71 -14.78 26.47
CA LYS A 161 3.94 -15.94 25.96
C LYS A 161 3.94 -16.01 24.44
N VAL A 162 3.79 -14.86 23.78
CA VAL A 162 3.86 -14.79 22.32
C VAL A 162 5.26 -15.13 21.84
N ASP A 163 6.29 -14.49 22.38
CA ASP A 163 7.69 -14.70 22.02
C ASP A 163 8.11 -16.17 22.18
N ALA A 164 7.61 -16.87 23.20
CA ALA A 164 7.87 -18.30 23.42
C ALA A 164 7.21 -19.21 22.37
N GLY A 165 6.14 -18.75 21.71
CA GLY A 165 5.44 -19.49 20.65
C GLY A 165 5.90 -19.14 19.24
N LEU A 166 6.84 -18.19 19.07
CA LEU A 166 7.42 -17.87 17.76
C LEU A 166 8.55 -18.84 17.44
N ASN A 167 8.59 -19.32 16.20
CA ASN A 167 9.70 -20.09 15.66
C ASN A 167 10.82 -19.14 15.20
N MET A 168 11.36 -18.39 16.15
CA MET A 168 12.49 -17.51 15.91
C MET A 168 13.80 -18.28 16.16
N GLU A 169 14.76 -18.13 15.24
CA GLU A 169 16.11 -18.69 15.43
C GLU A 169 16.70 -18.24 16.78
N GLU A 170 17.67 -18.97 17.32
CA GLU A 170 18.35 -18.55 18.56
C GLU A 170 18.95 -17.15 18.45
N VAL A 171 19.40 -16.79 17.25
CA VAL A 171 19.89 -15.44 16.91
C VAL A 171 18.80 -14.38 17.06
N TYR A 172 17.52 -14.72 17.14
CA TYR A 172 16.39 -13.79 17.32
C TYR A 172 15.76 -13.82 18.71
N LYS A 173 16.18 -14.73 19.58
CA LYS A 173 15.66 -14.82 20.95
C LYS A 173 16.12 -13.62 21.76
N TYR A 174 15.23 -12.63 21.88
CA TYR A 174 15.46 -11.40 22.61
C TYR A 174 14.42 -11.22 23.72
N GLU A 175 14.89 -10.89 24.93
CA GLU A 175 14.04 -10.47 26.04
C GLU A 175 14.04 -8.94 26.17
N MET A 176 12.85 -8.32 26.17
CA MET A 176 12.67 -6.89 26.40
C MET A 176 13.28 -6.45 27.74
N LYS A 177 14.10 -5.39 27.69
CA LYS A 177 14.80 -4.83 28.84
C LYS A 177 14.11 -3.60 29.40
N LYS A 178 13.34 -2.87 28.59
CA LYS A 178 12.62 -1.64 28.98
C LYS A 178 11.15 -1.74 28.61
N TYR A 179 10.30 -1.13 29.42
CA TYR A 179 8.85 -1.15 29.21
C TYR A 179 8.19 0.07 29.87
N PRO A 180 7.05 0.53 29.33
CA PRO A 180 6.30 1.63 29.93
C PRO A 180 5.74 1.23 31.29
N VAL A 181 5.87 2.10 32.28
CA VAL A 181 5.35 1.87 33.65
C VAL A 181 4.06 2.68 33.83
N GLY A 182 2.96 2.02 34.21
CA GLY A 182 1.76 2.69 34.73
C GLY A 182 0.81 3.32 33.68
N ILE A 183 0.83 2.86 32.42
CA ILE A 183 0.03 3.46 31.34
C ILE A 183 -0.90 2.42 30.71
N SER A 184 -1.96 2.02 31.41
CA SER A 184 -3.14 1.45 30.77
C SER A 184 -4.31 2.41 30.96
N GLN A 185 -4.64 3.15 29.90
CA GLN A 185 -5.75 4.11 29.85
C GLN A 185 -6.72 3.79 28.69
N GLY A 186 -6.84 2.50 28.35
CA GLY A 186 -7.69 2.03 27.25
C GLY A 186 -7.07 2.18 25.85
N PRO A 187 -7.85 1.94 24.79
CA PRO A 187 -7.37 1.96 23.42
C PRO A 187 -7.09 3.38 22.91
N ILE A 188 -6.03 3.51 22.12
CA ILE A 188 -5.69 4.73 21.37
C ILE A 188 -6.58 4.80 20.13
N VAL A 189 -7.20 5.96 19.93
CA VAL A 189 -8.15 6.18 18.84
C VAL A 189 -7.40 6.75 17.63
N LEU A 190 -7.17 5.90 16.63
CA LEU A 190 -6.49 6.28 15.40
C LEU A 190 -7.47 6.76 14.33
N LYS A 191 -6.99 7.68 13.49
CA LYS A 191 -7.62 8.09 12.24
C LYS A 191 -7.05 7.34 11.04
N CYS A 192 -5.75 7.10 11.05
CA CYS A 192 -5.00 6.54 9.91
C CYS A 192 -4.10 5.38 10.33
N ILE A 193 -4.16 4.28 9.56
CA ILE A 193 -3.21 3.18 9.63
C ILE A 193 -2.63 2.95 8.23
N THR A 194 -1.30 2.95 8.15
CA THR A 194 -0.55 2.56 6.95
C THR A 194 0.35 1.39 7.29
N ILE A 195 0.29 0.32 6.52
CA ILE A 195 1.22 -0.80 6.63
C ILE A 195 1.84 -1.03 5.27
N SER A 196 3.15 -0.85 5.19
CA SER A 196 3.93 -1.06 3.97
C SER A 196 4.57 -2.44 3.99
N ASN A 197 4.41 -3.18 2.90
CA ASN A 197 4.88 -4.56 2.73
C ASN A 197 4.33 -5.50 3.82
N LEU A 198 3.01 -5.53 3.98
CA LEU A 198 2.31 -6.51 4.81
C LEU A 198 2.42 -7.90 4.17
N GLU A 199 2.90 -8.87 4.93
CA GLU A 199 2.97 -10.26 4.47
C GLU A 199 1.63 -10.97 4.67
N ALA A 200 1.18 -11.67 3.63
CA ALA A 200 -0.10 -12.40 3.60
C ALA A 200 -0.26 -13.40 4.75
N ARG A 201 0.80 -14.14 5.10
CA ARG A 201 0.77 -15.19 6.15
C ARG A 201 0.45 -14.67 7.55
N LEU A 202 0.60 -13.37 7.80
CA LEU A 202 0.41 -12.75 9.11
C LEU A 202 -1.06 -12.48 9.43
N GLU A 203 -1.91 -12.51 8.42
CA GLU A 203 -3.28 -12.02 8.49
C GLU A 203 -4.16 -12.80 9.46
N SER A 204 -4.16 -14.14 9.36
CA SER A 204 -4.94 -15.02 10.22
C SER A 204 -4.59 -14.87 11.71
N ARG A 205 -3.30 -14.67 12.02
CA ARG A 205 -2.82 -14.48 13.41
C ARG A 205 -3.10 -13.07 13.91
N LEU A 206 -3.01 -12.07 13.04
CA LEU A 206 -3.14 -10.66 13.43
C LEU A 206 -4.59 -10.24 13.57
N VAL A 207 -5.39 -10.36 12.50
CA VAL A 207 -6.76 -9.80 12.48
C VAL A 207 -7.73 -10.59 13.36
N GLY A 208 -7.40 -11.85 13.67
CA GLY A 208 -8.13 -12.64 14.66
C GLY A 208 -8.03 -12.09 16.09
N SER A 209 -6.98 -11.34 16.42
CA SER A 209 -6.71 -10.85 17.78
C SER A 209 -7.67 -9.75 18.24
N ASP A 210 -8.04 -9.76 19.53
CA ASP A 210 -8.92 -8.76 20.13
C ASP A 210 -8.33 -7.35 20.06
N ALA A 211 -7.01 -7.22 20.18
CA ALA A 211 -6.30 -5.95 20.03
C ALA A 211 -6.48 -5.37 18.62
N SER A 212 -6.32 -6.20 17.57
CA SER A 212 -6.50 -5.74 16.20
C SER A 212 -7.95 -5.37 15.90
N LYS A 213 -8.91 -6.19 16.35
CA LYS A 213 -10.34 -5.87 16.24
C LYS A 213 -10.71 -4.56 16.95
N THR A 214 -10.14 -4.32 18.12
CA THR A 214 -10.36 -3.08 18.90
C THR A 214 -9.88 -1.85 18.14
N ILE A 215 -8.69 -1.92 17.53
CA ILE A 215 -8.11 -0.79 16.80
C ILE A 215 -8.77 -0.59 15.43
N LEU A 216 -8.96 -1.66 14.67
CA LEU A 216 -9.59 -1.59 13.34
C LEU A 216 -11.06 -1.20 13.45
N GLY A 217 -11.79 -1.71 14.45
CA GLY A 217 -13.19 -1.38 14.71
C GLY A 217 -13.44 0.03 15.27
N SER A 218 -12.42 0.88 15.35
CA SER A 218 -12.58 2.24 15.85
C SER A 218 -13.38 3.10 14.87
N GLU A 219 -14.42 3.80 15.37
CA GLU A 219 -15.26 4.70 14.56
C GLU A 219 -14.49 5.88 13.94
N ARG A 220 -13.31 6.21 14.47
CA ARG A 220 -12.47 7.28 13.94
C ARG A 220 -11.53 6.85 12.84
N LEU A 221 -11.35 5.55 12.61
CA LEU A 221 -10.47 5.05 11.57
C LEU A 221 -11.12 5.31 10.21
N THR A 222 -10.65 6.35 9.53
CA THR A 222 -11.17 6.76 8.22
C THR A 222 -10.19 6.51 7.08
N ASP A 223 -8.94 6.19 7.39
CA ASP A 223 -7.87 6.08 6.41
C ASP A 223 -7.10 4.77 6.60
N LEU A 224 -7.23 3.85 5.64
CA LEU A 224 -6.55 2.56 5.64
C LEU A 224 -5.70 2.39 4.38
N ARG A 225 -4.42 2.07 4.56
CA ARG A 225 -3.47 1.91 3.47
C ARG A 225 -2.63 0.65 3.66
N LEU A 226 -2.77 -0.30 2.75
CA LEU A 226 -2.03 -1.56 2.75
C LEU A 226 -1.23 -1.69 1.45
N LEU A 227 0.08 -1.87 1.57
CA LEU A 227 0.94 -2.37 0.50
C LEU A 227 1.33 -3.80 0.85
N ILE A 228 0.95 -4.76 0.01
CA ILE A 228 1.21 -6.18 0.21
C ILE A 228 2.65 -6.50 -0.21
N ALA A 229 3.37 -7.24 0.63
CA ALA A 229 4.77 -7.57 0.42
C ALA A 229 4.98 -8.45 -0.82
N ARG A 230 6.16 -8.33 -1.44
CA ARG A 230 6.58 -9.24 -2.50
C ARG A 230 7.05 -10.55 -1.88
N GLN A 231 6.30 -11.62 -2.06
CA GLN A 231 6.77 -12.94 -1.65
C GLN A 231 7.84 -13.40 -2.64
N THR A 232 9.10 -13.48 -2.20
CA THR A 232 10.17 -13.94 -3.08
C THR A 232 10.22 -15.46 -3.08
N ARG A 233 10.01 -16.03 -4.26
CA ARG A 233 10.19 -17.44 -4.60
C ARG A 233 11.57 -17.92 -4.09
N GLY A 234 11.57 -18.84 -3.13
CA GLY A 234 12.71 -19.74 -2.95
C GLY A 234 12.82 -20.60 -4.20
N ALA A 235 14.04 -20.99 -4.61
CA ALA A 235 14.29 -21.70 -5.87
C ALA A 235 13.55 -23.04 -6.03
N TYR A 236 12.81 -23.52 -5.01
CA TYR A 236 12.22 -24.85 -4.96
C TYR A 236 10.82 -24.95 -4.32
N SER A 237 10.09 -23.86 -4.05
CA SER A 237 8.76 -23.96 -3.43
C SER A 237 7.61 -23.96 -4.46
N GLU A 238 6.69 -24.92 -4.32
CA GLU A 238 5.40 -25.02 -5.01
C GLU A 238 4.59 -23.69 -5.00
N PRO A 239 3.65 -23.47 -5.95
CA PRO A 239 2.76 -22.31 -5.97
C PRO A 239 1.98 -22.23 -4.65
N MET A 240 2.36 -21.29 -3.78
CA MET A 240 1.82 -21.28 -2.43
C MET A 240 0.39 -20.71 -2.38
N ALA A 241 -0.54 -21.59 -2.02
CA ALA A 241 -1.93 -21.28 -1.66
C ALA A 241 -2.11 -20.08 -0.71
N THR A 242 -1.09 -19.74 0.09
CA THR A 242 -1.15 -18.69 1.13
C THR A 242 -1.32 -17.26 0.60
N GLY A 243 -0.95 -16.99 -0.66
CA GLY A 243 -1.18 -15.68 -1.29
C GLY A 243 -2.61 -15.51 -1.80
N HIS A 244 -3.27 -16.61 -2.17
CA HIS A 244 -4.66 -16.63 -2.65
C HIS A 244 -5.63 -16.30 -1.52
N ASP A 245 -5.46 -17.00 -0.38
CA ASP A 245 -6.32 -16.83 0.79
C ASP A 245 -6.32 -15.38 1.30
N PHE A 246 -5.20 -14.67 1.19
CA PHE A 246 -5.08 -13.34 1.76
C PHE A 246 -5.94 -12.29 1.04
N PHE A 247 -5.92 -12.21 -0.28
CA PHE A 247 -6.78 -11.24 -0.98
C PHE A 247 -8.26 -11.60 -0.82
N GLU A 248 -8.58 -12.89 -0.77
CA GLU A 248 -9.95 -13.37 -0.51
C GLU A 248 -10.41 -13.09 0.92
N SER A 249 -9.49 -12.99 1.90
CA SER A 249 -9.81 -12.70 3.29
C SER A 249 -9.96 -11.21 3.60
N ILE A 250 -9.33 -10.30 2.82
CA ILE A 250 -9.40 -8.83 3.03
C ILE A 250 -10.83 -8.32 3.28
N PRO A 251 -11.87 -8.70 2.49
CA PRO A 251 -13.25 -8.26 2.73
C PRO A 251 -13.79 -8.60 4.13
N TYR A 252 -13.31 -9.69 4.72
CA TYR A 252 -13.77 -10.22 6.00
C TYR A 252 -12.91 -9.76 7.19
N THR A 253 -11.71 -9.26 6.93
CA THR A 253 -10.75 -8.90 7.98
C THR A 253 -10.47 -7.40 7.97
N TRP A 254 -9.61 -6.93 7.09
CA TRP A 254 -9.20 -5.53 6.99
C TRP A 254 -10.33 -4.61 6.52
N LEU A 255 -11.31 -5.13 5.77
CA LEU A 255 -12.50 -4.41 5.31
C LEU A 255 -13.80 -4.95 5.92
N SER A 256 -13.71 -5.57 7.10
CA SER A 256 -14.90 -5.99 7.85
C SER A 256 -15.89 -4.83 8.02
N SER A 257 -17.18 -5.15 8.14
CA SER A 257 -18.27 -4.16 8.08
C SER A 257 -18.08 -2.90 8.95
N PRO A 258 -17.60 -2.97 10.21
CA PRO A 258 -17.36 -1.76 11.02
C PRO A 258 -16.25 -0.86 10.47
N VAL A 259 -15.22 -1.45 9.89
CA VAL A 259 -14.10 -0.72 9.29
C VAL A 259 -14.59 -0.05 8.01
N ALA A 260 -15.09 -0.86 7.07
CA ALA A 260 -15.52 -0.41 5.75
C ALA A 260 -16.63 0.65 5.80
N ALA A 261 -17.50 0.64 6.82
CA ALA A 261 -18.55 1.65 6.98
C ALA A 261 -18.00 3.06 7.21
N ASN A 262 -16.84 3.19 7.87
CA ASN A 262 -16.26 4.49 8.27
C ASN A 262 -15.16 4.99 7.33
N LEU A 263 -14.58 4.09 6.51
CA LEU A 263 -13.48 4.43 5.62
C LEU A 263 -13.89 5.53 4.62
N ARG A 264 -13.02 6.54 4.53
CA ARG A 264 -13.03 7.61 3.53
C ARG A 264 -11.88 7.45 2.54
N VAL A 265 -10.75 6.89 2.98
CA VAL A 265 -9.56 6.65 2.16
C VAL A 265 -9.20 5.17 2.23
N LEU A 266 -9.13 4.52 1.08
CA LEU A 266 -8.63 3.15 0.93
C LEU A 266 -7.51 3.12 -0.11
N SER A 267 -6.35 2.62 0.28
CA SER A 267 -5.24 2.35 -0.62
C SER A 267 -4.83 0.89 -0.51
N LEU A 268 -4.96 0.14 -1.61
CA LEU A 268 -4.58 -1.28 -1.71
C LEU A 268 -3.56 -1.45 -2.83
N HIS A 269 -2.34 -1.82 -2.47
CA HIS A 269 -1.25 -1.98 -3.42
C HIS A 269 -0.64 -3.36 -3.29
N SER A 270 -0.24 -3.92 -4.42
CA SER A 270 0.51 -5.17 -4.48
C SER A 270 1.70 -4.98 -5.42
N HIS A 271 2.77 -5.72 -5.19
CA HIS A 271 3.89 -5.81 -6.14
C HIS A 271 3.58 -6.73 -7.34
N ALA A 272 2.52 -7.53 -7.26
CA ALA A 272 2.08 -8.44 -8.30
C ALA A 272 0.62 -8.18 -8.68
N PRO A 273 0.19 -8.52 -9.90
CA PRO A 273 -1.21 -8.46 -10.31
C PRO A 273 -2.16 -9.18 -9.33
N TRP A 274 -3.34 -8.60 -9.10
CA TRP A 274 -4.38 -9.15 -8.23
C TRP A 274 -5.77 -8.66 -8.67
N GLY A 275 -6.84 -9.19 -8.07
CA GLY A 275 -8.21 -8.83 -8.42
C GLY A 275 -8.92 -10.03 -9.03
N TRP A 276 -8.49 -10.45 -10.23
CA TRP A 276 -8.92 -11.74 -10.81
C TRP A 276 -8.19 -12.93 -10.18
N TYR A 277 -6.86 -12.84 -10.08
CA TYR A 277 -6.02 -13.83 -9.39
C TYR A 277 -4.75 -13.16 -8.82
N PRO A 278 -4.46 -13.29 -7.52
CA PRO A 278 -5.36 -13.79 -6.47
C PRO A 278 -6.67 -12.99 -6.42
N LYS A 279 -7.75 -13.66 -6.05
CA LYS A 279 -9.11 -13.14 -6.15
C LYS A 279 -9.38 -12.07 -5.10
N MET A 280 -9.96 -10.96 -5.53
CA MET A 280 -10.58 -9.96 -4.66
C MET A 280 -11.92 -9.54 -5.25
N ASP A 281 -12.98 -9.63 -4.46
CA ASP A 281 -14.31 -9.16 -4.83
C ASP A 281 -14.84 -8.15 -3.80
N PHE A 282 -14.93 -6.87 -4.21
CA PHE A 282 -15.43 -5.80 -3.37
C PHE A 282 -16.92 -5.92 -3.00
N ARG A 283 -17.70 -6.74 -3.71
CA ARG A 283 -19.10 -7.00 -3.36
C ARG A 283 -19.22 -7.81 -2.06
N LEU A 284 -18.15 -8.50 -1.66
CA LEU A 284 -18.06 -9.22 -0.39
C LEU A 284 -17.92 -8.29 0.82
N VAL A 285 -17.62 -7.01 0.59
CA VAL A 285 -17.62 -5.99 1.65
C VAL A 285 -19.07 -5.61 1.94
N GLY A 286 -19.68 -6.25 2.95
CA GLY A 286 -21.13 -6.21 3.19
C GLY A 286 -21.78 -4.82 3.38
N CYS A 287 -21.04 -3.77 3.73
CA CYS A 287 -21.59 -2.41 3.78
C CYS A 287 -21.34 -1.59 2.51
N GLY A 288 -20.58 -2.12 1.55
CA GLY A 288 -20.25 -1.46 0.28
C GLY A 288 -19.38 -0.21 0.39
N MET A 289 -18.79 0.08 1.56
CA MET A 289 -17.96 1.28 1.80
C MET A 289 -18.67 2.60 1.43
N PRO A 290 -19.75 2.97 2.13
CA PRO A 290 -20.65 4.05 1.73
C PRO A 290 -20.04 5.45 1.85
N ASN A 291 -19.00 5.60 2.67
CA ASN A 291 -18.33 6.88 2.93
C ASN A 291 -17.02 7.07 2.16
N LEU A 292 -16.68 6.12 1.28
CA LEU A 292 -15.42 6.11 0.56
C LEU A 292 -15.35 7.30 -0.41
N ARG A 293 -14.30 8.10 -0.30
CA ARG A 293 -14.05 9.27 -1.14
C ARG A 293 -12.78 9.13 -1.97
N VAL A 294 -11.76 8.48 -1.42
CA VAL A 294 -10.46 8.29 -2.07
C VAL A 294 -10.20 6.80 -2.21
N LEU A 295 -9.96 6.36 -3.44
CA LEU A 295 -9.58 4.99 -3.74
C LEU A 295 -8.31 4.95 -4.58
N ALA A 296 -7.34 4.19 -4.08
CA ALA A 296 -6.06 4.01 -4.73
C ALA A 296 -5.74 2.52 -4.88
N LEU A 297 -5.53 2.08 -6.12
CA LEU A 297 -5.22 0.69 -6.47
C LEU A 297 -3.92 0.64 -7.25
N ARG A 298 -3.04 -0.31 -6.91
CA ARG A 298 -1.86 -0.65 -7.72
C ARG A 298 -1.87 -2.10 -8.13
N ASN A 299 -1.58 -2.40 -9.40
CA ASN A 299 -1.58 -3.76 -9.97
C ASN A 299 -2.95 -4.48 -9.89
N PHE A 300 -4.05 -3.74 -9.82
CA PHE A 300 -5.39 -4.33 -9.83
C PHE A 300 -5.83 -4.67 -11.27
N ILE A 301 -6.35 -5.88 -11.45
CA ILE A 301 -6.82 -6.42 -12.72
C ILE A 301 -8.35 -6.40 -12.77
N PHE A 302 -8.88 -5.59 -13.69
CA PHE A 302 -10.29 -5.56 -14.02
C PHE A 302 -10.66 -6.74 -14.92
N SER A 303 -11.68 -7.50 -14.57
CA SER A 303 -12.07 -8.74 -15.27
C SER A 303 -13.57 -8.89 -15.46
N HIS A 304 -14.40 -8.18 -14.69
CA HIS A 304 -15.85 -8.39 -14.67
C HIS A 304 -16.64 -7.08 -14.81
N GLU A 305 -17.80 -7.14 -15.48
CA GLU A 305 -18.63 -5.95 -15.74
C GLU A 305 -19.17 -5.31 -14.47
N TRP A 306 -19.45 -6.11 -13.43
CA TRP A 306 -19.91 -5.60 -12.14
C TRP A 306 -18.94 -4.57 -11.55
N GLN A 307 -17.64 -4.67 -11.84
CA GLN A 307 -16.63 -3.75 -11.34
C GLN A 307 -16.92 -2.33 -11.84
N ILE A 308 -17.32 -2.18 -13.11
CA ILE A 308 -17.61 -0.88 -13.73
C ILE A 308 -18.68 -0.14 -12.91
N GLU A 309 -19.81 -0.81 -12.63
CA GLU A 309 -20.92 -0.26 -11.84
C GLU A 309 -20.56 -0.06 -10.37
N TRP A 310 -19.81 -1.01 -9.79
CA TRP A 310 -19.43 -0.94 -8.38
C TRP A 310 -18.56 0.29 -8.10
N PHE A 311 -17.48 0.49 -8.88
CA PHE A 311 -16.63 1.67 -8.75
C PHE A 311 -17.40 2.95 -9.10
N GLY A 312 -18.21 2.90 -10.16
CA GLY A 312 -19.01 4.04 -10.64
C GLY A 312 -20.03 4.57 -9.63
N SER A 313 -20.49 3.72 -8.70
CA SER A 313 -21.55 4.04 -7.73
C SER A 313 -21.06 4.53 -6.35
N ARG A 314 -19.75 4.54 -6.07
CA ARG A 314 -19.22 4.82 -4.72
C ARG A 314 -19.17 6.30 -4.32
N GLY A 315 -19.55 7.23 -5.20
CA GLY A 315 -19.49 8.67 -4.90
C GLY A 315 -18.06 9.17 -4.61
N LEU A 316 -17.06 8.55 -5.25
CA LEU A 316 -15.65 8.87 -5.12
C LEU A 316 -15.37 10.32 -5.54
N GLU A 317 -14.46 10.96 -4.82
CA GLU A 317 -13.90 12.28 -5.10
C GLU A 317 -12.51 12.16 -5.74
N GLU A 318 -11.75 11.12 -5.39
CA GLU A 318 -10.42 10.85 -5.93
C GLU A 318 -10.23 9.36 -6.28
N LEU A 319 -9.70 9.09 -7.47
CA LEU A 319 -9.40 7.76 -7.98
C LEU A 319 -7.99 7.70 -8.56
N TYR A 320 -7.20 6.74 -8.07
CA TYR A 320 -5.82 6.52 -8.49
C TYR A 320 -5.64 5.07 -8.94
N LEU A 321 -5.23 4.86 -10.19
CA LEU A 321 -4.99 3.56 -10.79
C LEU A 321 -3.53 3.45 -11.26
N ASP A 322 -2.70 2.76 -10.49
CA ASP A 322 -1.29 2.57 -10.83
C ASP A 322 -1.02 1.17 -11.38
N THR A 323 -0.54 1.07 -12.62
CA THR A 323 -0.24 -0.21 -13.27
C THR A 323 -1.44 -1.18 -13.21
N CYS A 324 -2.65 -0.63 -13.34
CA CYS A 324 -3.88 -1.41 -13.40
C CYS A 324 -4.16 -1.82 -14.85
N ALA A 325 -4.65 -3.04 -15.05
CA ALA A 325 -4.91 -3.58 -16.39
C ALA A 325 -6.30 -4.22 -16.49
N ILE A 326 -6.77 -4.46 -17.71
CA ILE A 326 -7.94 -5.30 -17.98
C ILE A 326 -7.48 -6.70 -18.37
N LEU A 327 -8.07 -7.74 -17.77
CA LEU A 327 -7.85 -9.13 -18.19
C LEU A 327 -8.43 -9.34 -19.59
N ALA A 328 -7.55 -9.56 -20.56
CA ALA A 328 -7.95 -9.88 -21.93
C ALA A 328 -8.28 -11.36 -22.06
N HIS A 329 -7.41 -12.22 -21.53
CA HIS A 329 -7.47 -13.64 -21.78
C HIS A 329 -6.83 -14.45 -20.65
N ALA A 330 -7.42 -15.58 -20.30
CA ALA A 330 -6.76 -16.61 -19.51
C ALA A 330 -6.87 -17.97 -20.18
N LEU A 331 -5.74 -18.65 -20.36
CA LEU A 331 -5.66 -20.01 -20.90
C LEU A 331 -5.27 -20.96 -19.80
N GLY A 332 -5.82 -22.18 -19.87
CA GLY A 332 -5.23 -23.25 -19.08
C GLY A 332 -5.71 -23.23 -17.62
N VAL A 333 -6.87 -22.66 -17.32
CA VAL A 333 -7.32 -22.39 -15.95
C VAL A 333 -8.61 -23.11 -15.57
N GLU A 334 -8.75 -23.47 -14.29
CA GLU A 334 -10.05 -23.85 -13.72
C GLU A 334 -10.79 -22.56 -13.30
N LEU A 335 -12.08 -22.43 -13.61
CA LEU A 335 -12.89 -21.29 -13.21
C LEU A 335 -13.75 -21.60 -11.98
N ASP A 336 -13.94 -20.58 -11.13
CA ASP A 336 -14.82 -20.61 -9.97
C ASP A 336 -16.25 -20.34 -10.44
N HIS A 337 -17.15 -21.30 -10.19
CA HIS A 337 -18.59 -21.19 -10.45
C HIS A 337 -19.39 -21.15 -9.12
N GLY A 338 -18.69 -20.96 -8.01
CA GLY A 338 -19.26 -20.90 -6.69
C GLY A 338 -20.00 -19.60 -6.42
N THR A 339 -20.60 -19.53 -5.24
CA THR A 339 -21.29 -18.34 -4.75
C THR A 339 -20.99 -18.13 -3.28
N SER A 340 -20.84 -16.88 -2.85
CA SER A 340 -20.80 -16.51 -1.43
C SER A 340 -22.06 -15.78 -1.03
N ALA A 341 -22.57 -16.06 0.17
CA ALA A 341 -23.63 -15.27 0.77
C ALA A 341 -23.03 -14.15 1.63
N VAL A 342 -23.43 -12.92 1.38
CA VAL A 342 -22.92 -11.73 2.06
C VAL A 342 -24.06 -11.04 2.78
N ARG A 343 -23.89 -10.83 4.09
CA ARG A 343 -24.85 -10.07 4.88
C ARG A 343 -24.60 -8.57 4.71
N GLN A 344 -25.60 -7.88 4.20
CA GLN A 344 -25.59 -6.44 3.98
C GLN A 344 -25.81 -5.67 5.28
N ALA A 345 -25.50 -4.37 5.27
CA ALA A 345 -25.71 -3.49 6.42
C ALA A 345 -27.19 -3.39 6.87
N ASN A 346 -28.14 -3.57 5.95
CA ASN A 346 -29.58 -3.62 6.24
C ASN A 346 -30.04 -4.97 6.82
N GLY A 347 -29.13 -5.93 6.97
CA GLY A 347 -29.39 -7.28 7.47
C GLY A 347 -29.83 -8.29 6.41
N GLU A 348 -30.06 -7.87 5.17
CA GLU A 348 -30.38 -8.75 4.03
C GLU A 348 -29.17 -9.57 3.60
N GLU A 349 -29.42 -10.76 3.07
CA GLU A 349 -28.39 -11.64 2.55
C GLU A 349 -28.40 -11.58 1.02
N VAL A 350 -27.27 -11.20 0.43
CA VAL A 350 -27.09 -11.12 -1.02
C VAL A 350 -26.13 -12.22 -1.46
N ILE A 351 -26.54 -12.98 -2.48
CA ILE A 351 -25.71 -14.02 -3.07
C ILE A 351 -24.82 -13.38 -4.14
N VAL A 352 -23.51 -13.50 -3.96
CA VAL A 352 -22.47 -13.02 -4.86
C VAL A 352 -21.92 -14.20 -5.65
N SER A 353 -22.10 -14.17 -6.97
CA SER A 353 -21.53 -15.17 -7.87
C SER A 353 -20.03 -14.95 -8.06
N HIS A 354 -19.26 -16.02 -8.03
CA HIS A 354 -17.83 -16.04 -8.33
C HIS A 354 -17.52 -16.42 -9.78
N GLU A 355 -18.56 -16.56 -10.62
CA GLU A 355 -18.43 -16.91 -12.03
C GLU A 355 -17.34 -16.10 -12.73
N GLY A 356 -16.37 -16.79 -13.33
CA GLY A 356 -15.30 -16.19 -14.13
C GLY A 356 -14.02 -15.85 -13.35
N TYR A 357 -13.98 -16.06 -12.04
CA TYR A 357 -12.73 -16.00 -11.26
C TYR A 357 -11.89 -17.27 -11.42
N TYR A 358 -10.59 -17.19 -11.14
CA TYR A 358 -9.72 -18.36 -11.07
C TYR A 358 -10.09 -19.26 -9.88
N ALA A 359 -10.21 -20.56 -10.11
CA ALA A 359 -10.32 -21.58 -9.06
C ALA A 359 -8.97 -22.28 -8.87
N ASN A 360 -8.63 -22.59 -7.62
CA ASN A 360 -7.40 -23.33 -7.31
C ASN A 360 -7.43 -24.71 -8.02
N PRO A 361 -6.37 -25.13 -8.75
CA PRO A 361 -6.31 -26.37 -9.56
C PRO A 361 -6.48 -27.70 -8.82
N SER A 362 -7.00 -27.69 -7.59
CA SER A 362 -7.07 -28.87 -6.72
C SER A 362 -8.14 -29.87 -7.14
N SER A 363 -8.95 -29.57 -8.16
CA SER A 363 -10.23 -30.24 -8.36
C SER A 363 -10.29 -31.17 -9.57
N GLY A 364 -9.22 -31.26 -10.37
CA GLY A 364 -9.18 -32.12 -11.56
C GLY A 364 -10.28 -31.75 -12.56
N ARG A 365 -10.67 -30.47 -12.58
CA ARG A 365 -11.71 -29.96 -13.48
C ARG A 365 -11.15 -29.83 -14.89
N PRO A 366 -12.03 -29.87 -15.90
CA PRO A 366 -11.64 -29.50 -17.25
C PRO A 366 -11.07 -28.09 -17.23
N VAL A 367 -9.95 -27.96 -17.92
CA VAL A 367 -9.24 -26.71 -18.08
C VAL A 367 -9.99 -25.86 -19.11
N GLU A 368 -10.29 -24.62 -18.74
CA GLU A 368 -11.11 -23.70 -19.51
C GLU A 368 -10.29 -22.54 -20.09
N THR A 369 -10.91 -21.84 -21.04
CA THR A 369 -10.39 -20.59 -21.61
C THR A 369 -11.32 -19.46 -21.19
N PHE A 370 -10.79 -18.49 -20.46
CA PHE A 370 -11.50 -17.26 -20.15
C PHE A 370 -11.18 -16.21 -21.21
N VAL A 371 -12.23 -15.72 -21.85
CA VAL A 371 -12.15 -14.65 -22.83
C VAL A 371 -12.79 -13.41 -22.22
N GLY A 372 -11.98 -12.40 -21.89
CA GLY A 372 -12.49 -11.17 -21.33
C GLY A 372 -13.47 -10.48 -22.30
N THR A 373 -14.40 -9.71 -21.76
CA THR A 373 -15.28 -8.84 -22.56
C THR A 373 -15.11 -7.36 -22.20
N LEU A 374 -14.41 -7.07 -21.11
CA LEU A 374 -14.13 -5.71 -20.66
C LEU A 374 -13.22 -4.97 -21.63
N ARG A 375 -13.45 -3.66 -21.72
CA ARG A 375 -12.62 -2.71 -22.47
C ARG A 375 -12.55 -1.39 -21.74
N TRP A 376 -11.41 -0.70 -21.87
CA TRP A 376 -11.18 0.57 -21.20
C TRP A 376 -12.21 1.63 -21.62
N HIS A 377 -12.54 1.71 -22.91
CA HIS A 377 -13.54 2.68 -23.39
C HIS A 377 -14.92 2.49 -22.78
N ARG A 378 -15.35 1.24 -22.51
CA ARG A 378 -16.64 0.98 -21.85
C ARG A 378 -16.62 1.46 -20.40
N LEU A 379 -15.54 1.16 -19.70
CA LEU A 379 -15.32 1.57 -18.32
C LEU A 379 -15.28 3.10 -18.19
N PHE A 380 -14.47 3.79 -19.01
CA PHE A 380 -14.36 5.25 -18.97
C PHE A 380 -15.62 5.96 -19.43
N SER A 381 -16.31 5.44 -20.45
CA SER A 381 -17.59 6.00 -20.88
C SER A 381 -18.62 5.92 -19.76
N HIS A 382 -18.73 4.78 -19.09
CA HIS A 382 -19.65 4.63 -17.95
C HIS A 382 -19.27 5.57 -16.78
N TRP A 383 -18.00 5.62 -16.40
CA TRP A 383 -17.53 6.47 -15.31
C TRP A 383 -17.66 7.97 -15.60
N THR A 384 -17.59 8.36 -16.87
CA THR A 384 -17.87 9.74 -17.29
C THR A 384 -19.25 10.17 -16.83
N ASP A 385 -20.25 9.30 -16.96
CA ASP A 385 -21.63 9.58 -16.57
C ASP A 385 -21.90 9.32 -15.08
N SER A 386 -21.33 8.24 -14.52
CA SER A 386 -21.67 7.79 -13.17
C SER A 386 -20.89 8.50 -12.06
N MET A 387 -19.60 8.79 -12.26
CA MET A 387 -18.70 9.32 -11.21
C MET A 387 -18.76 10.85 -11.10
N THR A 388 -19.96 11.40 -10.90
CA THR A 388 -20.21 12.85 -10.92
C THR A 388 -19.48 13.66 -9.85
N ASN A 389 -19.09 13.04 -8.73
CA ASN A 389 -18.33 13.68 -7.65
C ASN A 389 -16.81 13.64 -7.86
N LEU A 390 -16.31 12.92 -8.87
CA LEU A 390 -14.89 12.71 -9.08
C LEU A 390 -14.21 14.00 -9.54
N ARG A 391 -13.18 14.42 -8.79
CA ARG A 391 -12.43 15.67 -8.99
C ARG A 391 -10.96 15.41 -9.27
N VAL A 392 -10.44 14.28 -8.79
CA VAL A 392 -9.06 13.85 -9.05
C VAL A 392 -9.11 12.47 -9.67
N PHE A 393 -8.53 12.34 -10.85
CA PHE A 393 -8.31 11.06 -11.49
C PHE A 393 -6.86 10.98 -11.93
N LYS A 394 -6.20 9.88 -11.60
CA LYS A 394 -4.86 9.58 -12.08
C LYS A 394 -4.74 8.12 -12.48
N MET A 395 -4.05 7.92 -13.58
CA MET A 395 -3.78 6.61 -14.14
C MET A 395 -2.42 6.61 -14.82
N GLY A 396 -1.68 5.52 -14.67
CA GLY A 396 -0.40 5.30 -15.34
C GLY A 396 0.44 4.29 -14.58
N SER A 397 1.73 4.26 -14.87
CA SER A 397 2.68 3.44 -14.12
C SER A 397 3.63 4.31 -13.30
N THR A 398 3.85 3.90 -12.05
CA THR A 398 4.88 4.46 -11.19
C THR A 398 6.11 3.54 -11.10
N ARG A 399 7.31 4.13 -11.26
CA ARG A 399 8.58 3.42 -11.03
C ARG A 399 8.98 3.51 -9.56
N TRP A 400 8.24 2.85 -8.67
CA TRP A 400 8.55 2.82 -7.25
C TRP A 400 9.63 1.80 -6.90
N ASP A 401 9.69 0.73 -7.68
CA ASP A 401 10.52 -0.42 -7.33
C ASP A 401 12.00 -0.20 -7.67
N TYR A 402 12.29 0.80 -8.51
CA TYR A 402 13.65 1.23 -8.87
C TYR A 402 13.66 2.73 -9.16
N PRO A 403 14.30 3.55 -8.32
CA PRO A 403 14.50 4.94 -8.69
C PRO A 403 15.43 4.99 -9.90
N ALA A 404 15.10 5.82 -10.88
CA ALA A 404 16.01 6.11 -11.98
C ALA A 404 17.37 6.55 -11.39
N PRO A 405 18.49 6.10 -11.95
CA PRO A 405 19.80 6.61 -11.56
C PRO A 405 19.75 8.13 -11.65
N VAL A 406 19.99 8.81 -10.52
CA VAL A 406 20.17 10.25 -10.53
C VAL A 406 21.43 10.50 -11.34
N ASP A 407 21.22 11.12 -12.49
CA ASP A 407 22.19 11.46 -13.52
C ASP A 407 22.66 10.26 -14.37
N GLY A 408 22.47 10.39 -15.69
CA GLY A 408 22.85 9.45 -16.75
C GLY A 408 24.35 9.21 -16.92
N SER A 409 25.09 9.07 -15.82
CA SER A 409 26.43 8.53 -15.78
C SER A 409 26.33 7.09 -15.27
N GLY A 410 26.57 6.15 -16.17
CA GLY A 410 26.64 4.73 -15.84
C GLY A 410 27.70 4.49 -14.76
N TYR A 411 27.26 4.37 -13.51
CA TYR A 411 28.09 3.92 -12.39
C TYR A 411 27.58 2.59 -11.85
N ALA A 412 27.57 1.59 -12.73
CA ALA A 412 27.73 0.21 -12.31
C ALA A 412 29.16 0.06 -11.77
N GLY A 413 29.38 0.08 -10.45
CA GLY A 413 30.68 -0.35 -9.92
C GLY A 413 31.11 0.00 -8.50
N ASN A 414 30.52 0.98 -7.80
CA ASN A 414 31.01 1.34 -6.45
C ASN A 414 30.02 0.95 -5.32
N PRO A 415 30.33 -0.07 -4.50
CA PRO A 415 29.49 -0.48 -3.37
C PRO A 415 29.33 0.61 -2.29
N TYR A 416 30.26 1.55 -2.17
CA TYR A 416 30.13 2.70 -1.24
C TYR A 416 29.11 3.73 -1.73
N THR A 417 29.02 3.99 -3.04
CA THR A 417 28.05 4.92 -3.61
C THR A 417 26.63 4.36 -3.54
N GLN A 418 26.46 3.06 -3.81
CA GLN A 418 25.19 2.35 -3.58
C GLN A 418 24.77 2.38 -2.11
N MET A 419 25.72 2.26 -1.17
CA MET A 419 25.45 2.34 0.26
C MET A 419 24.94 3.73 0.66
N ILE A 420 25.64 4.80 0.25
CA ILE A 420 25.23 6.20 0.52
C ILE A 420 23.85 6.51 -0.09
N TRP A 421 23.59 5.99 -1.29
CA TRP A 421 22.31 6.16 -1.96
C TRP A 421 21.20 5.36 -1.29
N ALA A 422 21.43 4.11 -0.91
CA ALA A 422 20.50 3.35 -0.08
C ALA A 422 20.20 4.09 1.24
N THR A 423 21.20 4.66 1.94
CA THR A 423 20.97 5.44 3.17
C THR A 423 20.08 6.66 2.93
N ARG A 424 20.33 7.43 1.85
CA ARG A 424 19.60 8.67 1.56
C ARG A 424 18.20 8.41 1.00
N SER A 425 18.06 7.38 0.20
CA SER A 425 16.84 7.09 -0.53
C SER A 425 15.93 6.12 0.23
N HIS A 426 16.42 5.36 1.22
CA HIS A 426 15.59 4.45 2.00
C HIS A 426 14.48 5.18 2.77
N GLY A 427 14.69 6.44 3.19
CA GLY A 427 13.65 7.28 3.78
C GLY A 427 12.64 7.87 2.78
N VAL A 428 12.95 7.89 1.50
CA VAL A 428 12.16 8.55 0.43
C VAL A 428 11.43 7.49 -0.41
N ILE A 429 12.16 6.52 -0.97
CA ILE A 429 11.64 5.46 -1.87
C ILE A 429 10.51 4.66 -1.21
N TRP A 430 10.67 4.30 0.06
CA TRP A 430 9.71 3.44 0.76
C TRP A 430 8.59 4.22 1.47
N ASN A 431 8.52 5.54 1.28
CA ASN A 431 7.46 6.40 1.82
C ASN A 431 6.47 6.87 0.74
N ASP A 432 6.77 6.70 -0.55
CA ASP A 432 5.91 7.20 -1.63
C ASP A 432 4.51 6.57 -1.59
N PHE A 433 4.39 5.30 -1.18
CA PHE A 433 3.10 4.65 -0.90
C PHE A 433 2.20 5.43 0.07
N ARG A 434 2.81 6.02 1.11
CA ARG A 434 2.09 6.81 2.12
C ARG A 434 1.54 8.11 1.54
N TYR A 435 2.11 8.61 0.45
CA TYR A 435 1.78 9.89 -0.13
C TYR A 435 1.26 9.77 -1.56
N PHE A 436 0.86 8.58 -1.99
CA PHE A 436 0.42 8.34 -3.36
C PHE A 436 -0.78 9.21 -3.78
N ASP A 437 -1.74 9.38 -2.88
CA ASP A 437 -2.89 10.30 -3.03
C ASP A 437 -2.54 11.76 -2.65
N CYS A 438 -1.35 12.03 -2.12
CA CYS A 438 -0.91 13.36 -1.67
C CYS A 438 0.62 13.48 -1.50
N PRO A 439 1.43 13.59 -2.58
CA PRO A 439 2.88 13.71 -2.47
C PRO A 439 3.28 14.92 -1.63
N SER A 440 4.26 14.73 -0.74
CA SER A 440 4.82 15.78 0.08
C SER A 440 5.35 16.93 -0.80
N PRO A 441 5.15 18.21 -0.42
CA PRO A 441 5.64 19.37 -1.19
C PRO A 441 7.17 19.48 -1.31
N GLU A 442 7.94 18.52 -0.79
CA GLU A 442 9.41 18.54 -0.77
C GLU A 442 10.08 18.24 -2.12
N ILE A 443 9.32 17.85 -3.16
CA ILE A 443 9.86 17.73 -4.53
C ILE A 443 9.74 19.09 -5.19
N SER A 444 10.83 19.87 -5.20
CA SER A 444 10.86 21.19 -5.84
C SER A 444 11.00 21.06 -7.36
N GLY A 445 9.98 21.53 -8.09
CA GLY A 445 9.96 21.65 -9.55
C GLY A 445 8.79 22.56 -9.96
N GLN A 446 8.94 23.33 -11.04
CA GLN A 446 7.95 24.37 -11.40
C GLN A 446 6.59 23.82 -11.88
N ASP A 447 6.42 22.51 -11.98
CA ASP A 447 5.14 21.84 -12.31
C ASP A 447 4.37 21.29 -11.08
N VAL A 448 4.95 21.40 -9.88
CA VAL A 448 4.47 20.79 -8.62
C VAL A 448 3.12 21.33 -8.14
N PHE A 449 2.77 22.55 -8.53
CA PHE A 449 1.50 23.18 -8.15
C PHE A 449 0.33 22.81 -9.07
N ARG A 450 0.60 22.21 -10.23
CA ARG A 450 -0.43 21.84 -11.21
C ARG A 450 -0.65 20.34 -11.28
N PHE A 451 0.42 19.55 -11.15
CA PHE A 451 0.39 18.10 -11.24
C PHE A 451 1.34 17.51 -10.18
N ARG A 452 0.77 17.08 -9.06
CA ARG A 452 1.43 16.28 -8.01
C ARG A 452 2.21 15.11 -8.68
N THR A 453 3.54 15.19 -8.73
CA THR A 453 4.46 14.30 -9.48
C THR A 453 4.39 12.83 -9.04
N GLY A 454 4.54 11.88 -9.98
CA GLY A 454 4.86 10.47 -9.66
C GLY A 454 4.44 9.40 -10.66
N MET A 455 3.40 9.63 -11.47
CA MET A 455 2.93 8.68 -12.49
C MET A 455 3.36 9.11 -13.89
N SER A 456 3.87 8.18 -14.70
CA SER A 456 3.99 8.40 -16.14
C SER A 456 2.58 8.46 -16.72
N GLU A 457 2.15 9.63 -17.20
CA GLU A 457 0.82 9.83 -17.79
C GLU A 457 0.72 9.37 -19.26
N SER A 458 1.76 8.75 -19.81
CA SER A 458 1.74 8.17 -21.16
C SER A 458 0.60 7.17 -21.27
N ALA A 459 -0.28 7.34 -22.26
CA ALA A 459 -1.40 6.43 -22.52
C ALA A 459 -0.95 4.95 -22.65
N GLU A 460 0.27 4.75 -23.18
CA GLU A 460 0.94 3.44 -23.28
C GLU A 460 1.15 2.74 -21.93
N ALA A 461 1.28 3.49 -20.83
CA ALA A 461 1.52 2.96 -19.48
C ALA A 461 0.25 2.88 -18.62
N GLY A 462 -0.92 3.23 -19.20
CA GLY A 462 -2.20 3.25 -18.49
C GLY A 462 -3.21 2.26 -19.06
N LEU A 463 -3.28 2.12 -20.40
CA LEU A 463 -4.31 1.30 -21.05
C LEU A 463 -3.88 -0.16 -21.25
N GLU A 464 -3.33 -0.76 -20.20
CA GLU A 464 -2.74 -2.10 -20.27
C GLU A 464 -3.82 -3.19 -20.28
N TYR A 465 -3.48 -4.28 -20.96
CA TYR A 465 -4.23 -5.53 -20.95
C TYR A 465 -3.33 -6.66 -20.47
N ALA A 466 -3.86 -7.48 -19.58
CA ALA A 466 -3.15 -8.58 -18.96
C ALA A 466 -3.62 -9.92 -19.53
N TYR A 467 -2.67 -10.85 -19.64
CA TYR A 467 -2.88 -12.22 -20.07
C TYR A 467 -2.42 -13.16 -18.96
N TYR A 468 -3.13 -14.27 -18.78
CA TYR A 468 -2.76 -15.28 -17.80
C TYR A 468 -2.70 -16.65 -18.45
N THR A 469 -1.51 -17.23 -18.54
CA THR A 469 -1.31 -18.55 -19.17
C THR A 469 -0.30 -19.34 -18.36
N GLU A 470 -0.47 -20.66 -18.30
CA GLU A 470 0.47 -21.58 -17.63
C GLU A 470 0.77 -21.21 -16.16
N ASN A 471 -0.21 -20.61 -15.48
CA ASN A 471 -0.13 -20.07 -14.13
C ASN A 471 0.79 -18.84 -13.93
N GLU A 472 1.13 -18.13 -15.00
CA GLU A 472 1.94 -16.92 -14.96
C GLU A 472 1.20 -15.73 -15.61
N TRP A 473 1.49 -14.54 -15.09
CA TRP A 473 1.00 -13.27 -15.66
C TRP A 473 1.92 -12.81 -16.78
N MET A 474 1.35 -12.45 -17.92
CA MET A 474 2.06 -11.89 -19.07
C MET A 474 1.45 -10.55 -19.47
N ASP A 475 2.30 -9.63 -19.89
CA ASP A 475 1.85 -8.44 -20.62
C ASP A 475 1.52 -8.80 -22.09
N CYS A 476 0.84 -7.87 -22.76
CA CYS A 476 0.39 -8.04 -24.13
C CYS A 476 1.55 -8.32 -25.10
N ASP A 477 2.64 -7.56 -24.98
CA ASP A 477 3.79 -7.66 -25.88
C ASP A 477 4.48 -9.03 -25.72
N THR A 478 4.65 -9.49 -24.49
CA THR A 478 5.24 -10.81 -24.19
C THR A 478 4.38 -11.93 -24.74
N TYR A 479 3.05 -11.84 -24.59
CA TYR A 479 2.12 -12.84 -25.09
C TYR A 479 2.14 -12.91 -26.63
N ILE A 480 2.02 -11.77 -27.32
CA ILE A 480 2.02 -11.71 -28.78
C ILE A 480 3.33 -12.26 -29.35
N ASN A 481 4.48 -11.76 -28.86
CA ASN A 481 5.80 -12.20 -29.34
C ASN A 481 6.05 -13.69 -29.07
N GLY A 482 5.58 -14.21 -27.93
CA GLY A 482 5.67 -15.65 -27.63
C GLY A 482 4.88 -16.51 -28.61
N THR A 483 3.65 -16.09 -28.96
CA THR A 483 2.81 -16.82 -29.92
C THR A 483 3.33 -16.75 -31.36
N GLU A 484 3.99 -15.65 -31.76
CA GLU A 484 4.60 -15.52 -33.08
C GLU A 484 5.86 -16.40 -33.22
N TYR A 485 6.70 -16.48 -32.18
CA TYR A 485 7.86 -17.36 -32.17
C TYR A 485 7.47 -18.86 -32.25
N GLU A 486 6.41 -19.26 -31.55
CA GLU A 486 5.86 -20.62 -31.68
C GLU A 486 5.31 -20.89 -33.09
N ARG A 487 4.71 -19.89 -33.74
CA ARG A 487 4.23 -20.00 -35.13
C ARG A 487 5.38 -20.22 -36.11
N GLU A 488 6.48 -19.47 -35.98
CA GLU A 488 7.67 -19.62 -36.85
C GLU A 488 8.33 -21.00 -36.70
N MET A 489 8.35 -21.59 -35.51
CA MET A 489 8.94 -22.93 -35.31
C MET A 489 8.06 -24.08 -35.84
N VAL A 490 6.74 -23.89 -35.95
CA VAL A 490 5.82 -24.92 -36.49
C VAL A 490 5.79 -24.91 -38.02
N GLU A 491 6.16 -23.80 -38.67
CA GLU A 491 6.22 -23.70 -40.14
C GLU A 491 7.45 -24.43 -40.75
N ASP A 492 8.45 -24.81 -39.94
CA ASP A 492 9.69 -25.48 -40.38
C ASP A 492 9.69 -27.03 -40.20
N ASP A 493 8.65 -27.63 -39.60
CA ASP A 493 8.55 -29.08 -39.40
C ASP A 493 7.35 -29.66 -40.17
N ASP A 494 7.62 -30.55 -41.14
CA ASP A 494 6.64 -31.24 -42.02
C ASP A 494 5.66 -32.19 -41.25
N SER A 495 5.58 -32.08 -39.91
CA SER A 495 4.77 -32.89 -39.00
C SER A 495 3.51 -32.18 -38.49
N ALA A 496 3.00 -31.21 -39.26
CA ALA A 496 1.88 -30.31 -38.95
C ALA A 496 0.48 -30.97 -38.73
N ASP A 497 0.39 -32.30 -38.59
CA ASP A 497 -0.87 -33.03 -38.40
C ASP A 497 -1.20 -33.33 -36.92
N PHE A 498 -0.32 -33.03 -35.95
CA PHE A 498 -0.56 -33.35 -34.52
C PHE A 498 -0.62 -32.18 -33.55
N LEU A 499 -0.42 -30.95 -34.01
CA LEU A 499 -0.62 -29.74 -33.21
C LEU A 499 -1.27 -28.69 -34.11
N GLU A 500 -2.60 -28.76 -34.25
CA GLU A 500 -3.33 -27.57 -34.71
C GLU A 500 -2.93 -26.41 -33.79
N PRO A 501 -2.38 -25.30 -34.31
CA PRO A 501 -2.12 -24.12 -33.49
C PRO A 501 -3.45 -23.74 -32.88
N ARG A 502 -3.49 -23.48 -31.56
CA ARG A 502 -4.63 -23.02 -30.75
C ARG A 502 -5.45 -21.93 -31.47
N ARG A 503 -6.25 -22.31 -32.46
CA ARG A 503 -7.04 -21.41 -33.33
C ARG A 503 -8.50 -21.35 -32.88
N GLU A 504 -8.88 -22.10 -31.84
CA GLU A 504 -10.25 -22.06 -31.31
C GLU A 504 -10.50 -20.89 -30.34
N GLY A 505 -9.47 -20.09 -30.00
CA GLY A 505 -9.61 -18.80 -29.33
C GLY A 505 -9.84 -17.65 -30.32
N GLY A 506 -11.02 -17.58 -30.94
CA GLY A 506 -11.36 -16.48 -31.83
C GLY A 506 -11.27 -15.09 -31.16
N GLY A 507 -10.52 -14.17 -31.76
CA GLY A 507 -10.91 -12.76 -31.80
C GLY A 507 -10.46 -11.83 -30.67
N TRP A 508 -9.23 -11.94 -30.19
CA TRP A 508 -8.62 -10.94 -29.30
C TRP A 508 -7.36 -10.31 -29.90
N GLU A 509 -7.40 -9.94 -31.18
CA GLU A 509 -6.40 -9.05 -31.74
C GLU A 509 -6.76 -7.63 -31.30
N MET A 510 -5.89 -6.98 -30.53
CA MET A 510 -6.03 -5.55 -30.23
C MET A 510 -5.76 -4.79 -31.53
N ASP A 511 -6.78 -4.63 -32.36
CA ASP A 511 -6.65 -3.77 -33.53
C ASP A 511 -6.43 -2.30 -33.09
N ASP A 512 -5.72 -1.54 -33.93
CA ASP A 512 -5.45 -0.12 -33.69
C ASP A 512 -6.75 0.69 -33.46
N GLY A 513 -7.87 0.21 -34.03
CA GLY A 513 -9.19 0.81 -33.89
C GLY A 513 -9.74 0.76 -32.46
N ASN A 514 -9.51 -0.33 -31.73
CA ASN A 514 -9.94 -0.48 -30.34
C ASN A 514 -9.06 0.35 -29.41
N ARG A 515 -7.73 0.35 -29.63
CA ARG A 515 -6.81 1.19 -28.84
C ARG A 515 -7.13 2.67 -28.99
N GLY A 516 -7.38 3.14 -30.21
CA GLY A 516 -7.79 4.53 -30.45
C GLY A 516 -9.12 4.90 -29.77
N ARG A 517 -10.06 3.95 -29.63
CA ARG A 517 -11.30 4.17 -28.85
C ARG A 517 -11.03 4.27 -27.35
N ASP A 518 -10.14 3.44 -26.82
CA ASP A 518 -9.77 3.45 -25.41
C ASP A 518 -9.09 4.77 -25.03
N GLU A 519 -8.15 5.24 -25.86
CA GLU A 519 -7.48 6.54 -25.72
C GLU A 519 -8.48 7.71 -25.79
N ALA A 520 -9.36 7.72 -26.80
CA ALA A 520 -10.37 8.76 -26.93
C ALA A 520 -11.32 8.81 -25.73
N ALA A 521 -11.74 7.65 -25.20
CA ALA A 521 -12.60 7.58 -24.02
C ALA A 521 -11.88 8.05 -22.74
N LEU A 522 -10.60 7.73 -22.58
CA LEU A 522 -9.77 8.22 -21.48
C LEU A 522 -9.65 9.75 -21.51
N ASP A 523 -9.42 10.34 -22.69
CA ASP A 523 -9.31 11.79 -22.86
C ASP A 523 -10.62 12.52 -22.54
N ILE A 524 -11.76 11.97 -22.98
CA ILE A 524 -13.09 12.48 -22.64
C ILE A 524 -13.31 12.42 -21.13
N PHE A 525 -12.99 11.29 -20.50
CA PHE A 525 -13.14 11.10 -19.07
C PHE A 525 -12.27 12.08 -18.26
N ARG A 526 -10.98 12.21 -18.59
CA ARG A 526 -10.05 13.17 -17.97
C ARG A 526 -10.57 14.60 -18.11
N SER A 527 -11.03 14.98 -19.30
CA SER A 527 -11.60 16.30 -19.57
C SER A 527 -12.83 16.58 -18.70
N SER A 528 -13.71 15.58 -18.52
CA SER A 528 -14.89 15.69 -17.65
C SER A 528 -14.51 15.93 -16.18
N VAL A 529 -13.52 15.19 -15.67
CA VAL A 529 -13.00 15.37 -14.31
C VAL A 529 -12.36 16.76 -14.12
N GLU A 530 -11.59 17.24 -15.11
CA GLU A 530 -10.98 18.57 -15.05
C GLU A 530 -12.02 19.70 -14.98
N VAL A 531 -13.12 19.60 -15.73
CA VAL A 531 -14.20 20.59 -15.70
C VAL A 531 -14.79 20.66 -14.29
N ARG A 532 -15.12 19.51 -13.69
CA ARG A 532 -15.64 19.40 -12.32
C ARG A 532 -14.69 20.01 -11.29
N TRP A 533 -13.39 19.75 -11.41
CA TRP A 533 -12.37 20.34 -10.53
C TRP A 533 -12.33 21.88 -10.63
N LYS A 534 -12.41 22.44 -11.85
CA LYS A 534 -12.38 23.89 -12.09
C LYS A 534 -13.63 24.59 -11.54
N GLU A 535 -14.80 23.96 -11.63
CA GLU A 535 -16.06 24.51 -11.09
C GLU A 535 -15.99 24.69 -9.57
N VAL A 536 -15.58 23.64 -8.84
CA VAL A 536 -15.46 23.67 -7.38
C VAL A 536 -14.38 24.65 -6.91
N SER A 537 -13.29 24.79 -7.69
CA SER A 537 -12.19 25.72 -7.35
C SER A 537 -12.55 27.20 -7.56
N ARG A 538 -13.65 27.51 -8.24
CA ARG A 538 -14.16 28.88 -8.39
C ARG A 538 -15.14 29.28 -7.28
N GLU A 539 -15.70 28.31 -6.58
CA GLU A 539 -16.67 28.52 -5.49
C GLU A 539 -16.02 28.66 -4.11
N ASN A 540 -14.76 28.23 -3.96
CA ASN A 540 -13.92 28.41 -2.77
C ASN A 540 -12.91 29.55 -2.96
#